data_AF-A0A170RYG5-F1
#
_entry.id   AF-A0A170RYG5-F1
#
_cell.length_a   1.000
_cell.length_b   1.000
_cell.length_c   1.000
_cell.angle_alpha   90.00
_cell.angle_beta   90.00
_cell.angle_gamma   90.00
#
_symmetry.space_group_name_H-M   'P 1'
#
loop_
_entity.id
_entity.type
_entity.pdbx_description
1 polymer ?
#
loop_
_entity_poly.entity_id
_entity_poly.type
_entity_poly.pdbx_seq_one_letter_code
_entity_poly.pdbx_strand_id
1 'polypeptide(L)'
;MHRSTNAVHAARGRHGRRERRSPIRMAVIATGVVATAAGGLYVAGLVATGDDISAGTRVSGVDIGGMSRAEATARLTSAGPAAWKDPIKVAIGDTTTTVDPESVGLTIDAAATAERAADPSRGPVTVIGRLFSSGSRTIEPVVSFDVPKAHAAVAAVAKKTDRTVREGAVAFDRGKTVVTQPRDGRKLDADKAVDALRAAYPATGTGVSPVLLPVSVVHPKVQAAEIARFVKDFAEPALSGPVTLTSGDQRLSISAATLADHLEVTADGGRLASSLDAAALMKDPAVARQLNTFTGSPVEGRLGVRNGKVVVEQEGRSGRQVSAKALGEAVEPLLTKTGTDARTGPVATTTTRPRLSTGNLAQLGITEQMSTFTVNFPTAPYRTTNIGRAAELINGSLVQPGEEWSFNRTVGERTKANGFVDGTMILDGRYQLAAGGGVSSVATTVYNALFFAGLQPVEHGAHSFYIERYPAGREATVAWGTLDLRFRNDSGKPLYIKASATDSSVTVTFLGTKKYDSVEAVAGPRTNVTPPGVRTSSGATCQPQDPLEGFDITVDRVFKNGGVEVKREKFATHYTPRDKVTCG
;
A
#
# COMPACT_ATOMS: atom_id res chain seq x y z
N MET A 1 40.44 -117.98 -41.02
CA MET A 1 41.04 -119.02 -40.14
C MET A 1 40.50 -118.77 -38.74
N HIS A 2 39.54 -119.52 -38.17
CA HIS A 2 39.29 -120.97 -38.17
C HIS A 2 40.28 -121.74 -37.26
N ARG A 3 39.93 -121.77 -35.96
CA ARG A 3 40.45 -122.52 -34.78
C ARG A 3 39.61 -122.04 -33.57
N SER A 4 39.33 -122.80 -32.50
CA SER A 4 39.34 -124.25 -32.26
C SER A 4 38.48 -124.53 -31.01
N THR A 5 37.43 -125.36 -31.07
CA THR A 5 37.36 -126.78 -30.62
C THR A 5 37.60 -127.07 -29.12
N ASN A 6 36.65 -127.80 -28.51
CA ASN A 6 36.73 -128.58 -27.24
C ASN A 6 36.69 -127.75 -25.94
N ALA A 7 36.34 -128.28 -24.74
CA ALA A 7 36.04 -129.66 -24.31
C ALA A 7 34.95 -129.65 -23.18
N VAL A 8 33.95 -130.54 -23.11
CA VAL A 8 33.89 -131.91 -22.51
C VAL A 8 33.30 -131.97 -21.07
N HIS A 9 32.55 -133.06 -20.83
CA HIS A 9 31.98 -133.69 -19.61
C HIS A 9 32.41 -133.24 -18.18
N ALA A 10 31.64 -133.43 -17.09
CA ALA A 10 30.24 -133.85 -16.79
C ALA A 10 29.98 -133.64 -15.25
N ALA A 11 29.09 -134.28 -14.44
CA ALA A 11 28.18 -135.42 -14.58
C ALA A 11 27.03 -135.51 -13.52
N ARG A 12 25.94 -136.19 -13.92
CA ARG A 12 24.94 -136.99 -13.16
C ARG A 12 24.64 -136.70 -11.66
N GLY A 13 23.41 -136.20 -11.41
CA GLY A 13 22.54 -136.57 -10.27
C GLY A 13 21.23 -137.21 -10.79
N ARG A 14 20.39 -137.85 -9.93
CA ARG A 14 19.27 -138.73 -10.36
C ARG A 14 17.90 -138.39 -9.73
N HIS A 15 16.82 -138.89 -10.36
CA HIS A 15 15.38 -138.77 -10.01
C HIS A 15 14.75 -137.37 -10.26
N GLY A 16 13.53 -137.17 -10.79
CA GLY A 16 12.44 -138.05 -11.27
C GLY A 16 11.11 -137.70 -10.58
N ARG A 17 9.97 -137.34 -11.23
CA ARG A 17 9.23 -137.98 -12.35
C ARG A 17 8.00 -137.09 -12.76
N ARG A 18 7.33 -137.40 -13.89
CA ARG A 18 5.98 -136.96 -14.39
C ARG A 18 5.82 -135.69 -15.27
N GLU A 19 4.80 -135.77 -16.13
CA GLU A 19 4.35 -134.92 -17.27
C GLU A 19 3.01 -134.20 -16.95
N ARG A 20 2.36 -133.29 -17.73
CA ARG A 20 2.64 -132.37 -18.87
C ARG A 20 1.41 -131.45 -19.09
N ARG A 21 1.61 -130.26 -19.68
CA ARG A 21 0.79 -129.54 -20.73
C ARG A 21 0.94 -128.00 -20.59
N SER A 22 0.59 -127.24 -21.63
CA SER A 22 1.19 -125.90 -21.92
C SER A 22 0.16 -124.80 -22.27
N PRO A 23 0.41 -123.49 -22.01
CA PRO A 23 -0.58 -122.40 -22.15
C PRO A 23 -0.24 -121.37 -23.25
N ILE A 24 -1.18 -121.08 -24.17
CA ILE A 24 -1.08 -119.93 -25.10
C ILE A 24 -2.44 -119.21 -25.33
N ARG A 25 -3.53 -119.95 -25.57
CA ARG A 25 -4.79 -119.38 -26.10
C ARG A 25 -5.53 -118.36 -25.23
N MET A 26 -5.25 -118.26 -23.92
CA MET A 26 -5.96 -117.33 -23.02
C MET A 26 -5.49 -115.87 -23.11
N ALA A 27 -4.28 -115.61 -23.59
CA ALA A 27 -3.69 -114.26 -23.53
C ALA A 27 -4.40 -113.25 -24.47
N VAL A 28 -4.73 -113.66 -25.69
CA VAL A 28 -5.22 -112.77 -26.76
C VAL A 28 -6.62 -112.23 -26.47
N ILE A 29 -7.48 -113.04 -25.85
CA ILE A 29 -8.88 -112.65 -25.53
C ILE A 29 -8.90 -111.56 -24.44
N ALA A 30 -7.97 -111.60 -23.48
CA ALA A 30 -7.88 -110.62 -22.41
C ALA A 30 -7.54 -109.21 -22.92
N THR A 31 -6.65 -109.09 -23.91
CA THR A 31 -6.18 -107.78 -24.42
C THR A 31 -7.27 -106.99 -25.12
N GLY A 32 -8.14 -107.67 -25.89
CA GLY A 32 -9.22 -107.01 -26.63
C GLY A 32 -10.26 -106.36 -25.71
N VAL A 33 -10.68 -107.06 -24.65
CA VAL A 33 -11.67 -106.55 -23.69
C VAL A 33 -11.15 -105.31 -22.95
N VAL A 34 -9.86 -105.29 -22.58
CA VAL A 34 -9.23 -104.13 -21.92
C VAL A 34 -9.22 -102.90 -22.84
N ALA A 35 -8.94 -103.06 -24.14
CA ALA A 35 -8.93 -101.96 -25.09
C ALA A 35 -10.34 -101.33 -25.26
N THR A 36 -11.38 -102.16 -25.41
CA THR A 36 -12.77 -101.65 -25.54
C THR A 36 -13.27 -101.02 -24.24
N ALA A 37 -12.92 -101.57 -23.08
CA ALA A 37 -13.24 -100.99 -21.78
C ALA A 37 -12.54 -99.62 -21.58
N ALA A 38 -11.27 -99.50 -21.94
CA ALA A 38 -10.53 -98.24 -21.89
C ALA A 38 -11.11 -97.19 -22.86
N GLY A 39 -11.49 -97.58 -24.08
CA GLY A 39 -12.16 -96.69 -25.03
C GLY A 39 -13.53 -96.22 -24.55
N GLY A 40 -14.34 -97.12 -23.97
CA GLY A 40 -15.63 -96.78 -23.37
C GLY A 40 -15.50 -95.84 -22.18
N LEU A 41 -14.54 -96.10 -21.28
CA LEU A 41 -14.21 -95.21 -20.15
C LEU A 41 -13.67 -93.85 -20.61
N TYR A 42 -12.92 -93.79 -21.70
CA TYR A 42 -12.42 -92.53 -22.28
C TYR A 42 -13.56 -91.66 -22.83
N VAL A 43 -14.50 -92.26 -23.59
CA VAL A 43 -15.69 -91.53 -24.10
C VAL A 43 -16.63 -91.13 -22.97
N ALA A 44 -16.89 -92.02 -22.00
CA ALA A 44 -17.70 -91.68 -20.83
C ALA A 44 -17.06 -90.56 -19.99
N GLY A 45 -15.75 -90.60 -19.79
CA GLY A 45 -14.99 -89.56 -19.09
C GLY A 45 -15.04 -88.20 -19.81
N LEU A 46 -14.94 -88.19 -21.14
CA LEU A 46 -15.07 -86.96 -21.94
C LEU A 46 -16.46 -86.33 -21.88
N VAL A 47 -17.52 -87.14 -21.77
CA VAL A 47 -18.91 -86.65 -21.63
C VAL A 47 -19.19 -86.20 -20.19
N ALA A 48 -18.54 -86.81 -19.19
CA ALA A 48 -18.76 -86.53 -17.76
C ALA A 48 -17.86 -85.42 -17.16
N THR A 49 -17.14 -84.65 -17.99
CA THR A 49 -16.30 -83.50 -17.54
C THR A 49 -16.52 -82.25 -18.40
N GLY A 50 -17.78 -81.95 -18.71
CA GLY A 50 -18.18 -80.84 -19.57
C GLY A 50 -18.21 -79.49 -18.85
N ASP A 51 -17.10 -78.75 -18.91
CA ASP A 51 -16.94 -77.38 -18.36
C ASP A 51 -17.00 -77.21 -16.84
N ASP A 52 -16.90 -78.31 -16.09
CA ASP A 52 -16.78 -78.30 -14.63
C ASP A 52 -15.42 -77.80 -14.12
N ILE A 53 -15.45 -77.08 -12.99
CA ILE A 53 -14.26 -76.67 -12.24
C ILE A 53 -13.66 -77.90 -11.52
N SER A 54 -12.32 -77.98 -11.46
CA SER A 54 -11.64 -79.14 -10.87
C SER A 54 -12.07 -79.39 -9.42
N ALA A 55 -12.42 -80.64 -9.08
CA ALA A 55 -12.82 -81.05 -7.73
C ALA A 55 -11.78 -80.63 -6.66
N GLY A 56 -12.24 -80.21 -5.49
CA GLY A 56 -11.38 -79.68 -4.42
C GLY A 56 -10.88 -78.23 -4.62
N THR A 57 -11.41 -77.49 -5.59
CA THR A 57 -11.12 -76.07 -5.79
C THR A 57 -11.94 -75.20 -4.83
N ARG A 58 -11.27 -74.28 -4.12
CA ARG A 58 -11.90 -73.36 -3.16
C ARG A 58 -11.49 -71.91 -3.39
N VAL A 59 -12.40 -70.97 -3.11
CA VAL A 59 -12.15 -69.53 -3.16
C VAL A 59 -12.51 -68.92 -1.81
N SER A 60 -11.54 -68.32 -1.12
CA SER A 60 -11.71 -67.71 0.21
C SER A 60 -12.48 -68.58 1.22
N GLY A 61 -12.33 -69.91 1.13
CA GLY A 61 -13.01 -70.91 1.98
C GLY A 61 -14.28 -71.55 1.39
N VAL A 62 -14.90 -70.94 0.37
CA VAL A 62 -16.07 -71.50 -0.34
C VAL A 62 -15.63 -72.61 -1.28
N ASP A 63 -16.27 -73.77 -1.22
CA ASP A 63 -16.01 -74.88 -2.15
C ASP A 63 -16.84 -74.71 -3.44
N ILE A 64 -16.13 -74.84 -4.57
CA ILE A 64 -16.67 -74.73 -5.95
C ILE A 64 -16.15 -75.87 -6.86
N GLY A 65 -15.45 -76.86 -6.30
CA GLY A 65 -14.93 -77.98 -7.08
C GLY A 65 -16.05 -78.93 -7.52
N GLY A 66 -16.05 -79.32 -8.80
CA GLY A 66 -17.09 -80.15 -9.39
C GLY A 66 -18.39 -79.42 -9.72
N MET A 67 -18.38 -78.08 -9.77
CA MET A 67 -19.49 -77.25 -10.24
C MET A 67 -19.20 -76.73 -11.65
N SER A 68 -20.25 -76.54 -12.46
CA SER A 68 -20.14 -75.76 -13.69
C SER A 68 -19.83 -74.28 -13.36
N ARG A 69 -19.31 -73.53 -14.34
CA ARG A 69 -18.94 -72.11 -14.15
C ARG A 69 -20.14 -71.25 -13.71
N ALA A 70 -21.34 -71.57 -14.19
CA ALA A 70 -22.57 -70.87 -13.83
C ALA A 70 -22.97 -71.14 -12.37
N GLU A 71 -22.93 -72.41 -11.94
CA GLU A 71 -23.22 -72.80 -10.56
C GLU A 71 -22.17 -72.24 -9.59
N ALA A 72 -20.89 -72.27 -9.95
CA ALA A 72 -19.82 -71.65 -9.16
C ALA A 72 -20.00 -70.13 -9.05
N THR A 73 -20.38 -69.44 -10.13
CA THR A 73 -20.70 -68.00 -10.09
C THR A 73 -21.86 -67.72 -9.13
N ALA A 74 -22.95 -68.49 -9.22
CA ALA A 74 -24.08 -68.38 -8.30
C ALA A 74 -23.70 -68.73 -6.85
N ARG A 75 -22.81 -69.71 -6.64
CA ARG A 75 -22.32 -70.15 -5.34
C ARG A 75 -21.44 -69.11 -4.67
N LEU A 76 -20.52 -68.49 -5.40
CA LEU A 76 -19.69 -67.39 -4.90
C LEU A 76 -20.54 -66.14 -4.60
N THR A 77 -21.56 -65.87 -5.41
CA THR A 77 -22.48 -64.73 -5.20
C THR A 77 -23.37 -64.92 -3.97
N SER A 78 -23.82 -66.16 -3.68
CA SER A 78 -24.78 -66.46 -2.61
C SER A 78 -24.14 -66.92 -1.29
N ALA A 79 -22.93 -67.50 -1.33
CA ALA A 79 -22.23 -68.06 -0.17
C ALA A 79 -20.80 -67.50 0.01
N GLY A 80 -20.48 -66.40 -0.67
CA GLY A 80 -19.24 -65.64 -0.46
C GLY A 80 -19.07 -65.15 0.98
N PRO A 81 -17.85 -65.07 1.53
CA PRO A 81 -17.60 -64.56 2.87
C PRO A 81 -18.15 -63.14 3.10
N ALA A 82 -18.70 -62.88 4.28
CA ALA A 82 -19.14 -61.54 4.70
C ALA A 82 -18.02 -60.49 4.60
N ALA A 83 -16.76 -60.90 4.82
CA ALA A 83 -15.56 -60.09 4.68
C ALA A 83 -15.33 -59.46 3.29
N TRP A 84 -16.05 -59.90 2.24
CA TRP A 84 -16.05 -59.24 0.93
C TRP A 84 -16.88 -57.94 0.92
N LYS A 85 -17.75 -57.74 1.92
CA LYS A 85 -18.65 -56.57 2.10
C LYS A 85 -18.38 -55.78 3.38
N ASP A 86 -17.48 -56.25 4.24
CA ASP A 86 -17.13 -55.56 5.48
C ASP A 86 -16.43 -54.20 5.20
N PRO A 87 -16.80 -53.11 5.89
CA PRO A 87 -16.19 -51.80 5.67
C PRO A 87 -14.68 -51.77 5.93
N ILE A 88 -13.92 -51.30 4.95
CA ILE A 88 -12.46 -51.12 5.04
C ILE A 88 -12.19 -49.99 6.04
N LYS A 89 -11.45 -50.30 7.11
CA LYS A 89 -10.91 -49.28 8.02
C LYS A 89 -9.73 -48.59 7.33
N VAL A 90 -9.76 -47.28 7.24
CA VAL A 90 -8.69 -46.46 6.65
C VAL A 90 -8.20 -45.42 7.65
N ALA A 91 -6.95 -45.00 7.54
CA ALA A 91 -6.38 -43.91 8.32
C ALA A 91 -5.78 -42.84 7.40
N ILE A 92 -6.10 -41.58 7.70
CA ILE A 92 -5.75 -40.39 6.90
C ILE A 92 -4.96 -39.46 7.82
N GLY A 93 -3.67 -39.78 7.95
CA GLY A 93 -2.88 -39.31 9.10
C GLY A 93 -3.51 -39.78 10.41
N ASP A 94 -3.72 -38.84 11.33
CA ASP A 94 -4.21 -39.05 12.70
C ASP A 94 -5.72 -39.38 12.80
N THR A 95 -6.45 -39.46 11.68
CA THR A 95 -7.89 -39.68 11.65
C THR A 95 -8.24 -41.02 11.03
N THR A 96 -8.86 -41.92 11.79
CA THR A 96 -9.44 -43.17 11.28
C THR A 96 -10.88 -42.97 10.80
N THR A 97 -11.26 -43.63 9.71
CA THR A 97 -12.64 -43.68 9.22
C THR A 97 -12.90 -45.04 8.54
N THR A 98 -14.16 -45.34 8.21
CA THR A 98 -14.56 -46.56 7.49
C THR A 98 -15.06 -46.22 6.08
N VAL A 99 -14.69 -47.05 5.13
CA VAL A 99 -15.01 -46.93 3.71
C VAL A 99 -15.68 -48.23 3.24
N ASP A 100 -16.89 -48.12 2.70
CA ASP A 100 -17.62 -49.26 2.12
C ASP A 100 -16.97 -49.66 0.77
N PRO A 101 -16.56 -50.93 0.57
CA PRO A 101 -16.01 -51.42 -0.70
C PRO A 101 -16.88 -51.09 -1.92
N GLU A 102 -18.20 -51.29 -1.81
CA GLU A 102 -19.12 -51.07 -2.94
C GLU A 102 -19.18 -49.56 -3.27
N SER A 103 -19.08 -48.68 -2.27
CA SER A 103 -19.02 -47.22 -2.47
C SER A 103 -17.78 -46.73 -3.25
N VAL A 104 -16.61 -47.36 -3.05
CA VAL A 104 -15.37 -47.08 -3.82
C VAL A 104 -15.24 -47.93 -5.08
N GLY A 105 -16.22 -48.77 -5.41
CA GLY A 105 -16.18 -49.60 -6.62
C GLY A 105 -15.27 -50.82 -6.54
N LEU A 106 -14.93 -51.28 -5.32
CA LEU A 106 -14.31 -52.58 -5.08
C LEU A 106 -15.39 -53.64 -4.92
N THR A 107 -15.40 -54.65 -5.79
CA THR A 107 -16.28 -55.82 -5.67
C THR A 107 -15.54 -57.10 -6.05
N ILE A 108 -16.05 -58.25 -5.64
CA ILE A 108 -15.59 -59.55 -6.16
C ILE A 108 -16.38 -59.91 -7.41
N ASP A 109 -15.66 -60.09 -8.52
CA ASP A 109 -16.22 -60.63 -9.75
C ASP A 109 -16.33 -62.15 -9.65
N ALA A 110 -17.50 -62.62 -9.22
CA ALA A 110 -17.78 -64.04 -9.10
C ALA A 110 -17.66 -64.81 -10.43
N ALA A 111 -17.93 -64.16 -11.56
CA ALA A 111 -17.89 -64.79 -12.89
C ALA A 111 -16.45 -64.95 -13.39
N ALA A 112 -15.66 -63.87 -13.37
CA ALA A 112 -14.24 -63.93 -13.69
C ALA A 112 -13.46 -64.82 -12.69
N THR A 113 -13.93 -64.92 -11.44
CA THR A 113 -13.38 -65.88 -10.46
C THR A 113 -13.68 -67.33 -10.83
N ALA A 114 -14.90 -67.64 -11.28
CA ALA A 114 -15.24 -68.97 -11.78
C ALA A 114 -14.46 -69.32 -13.07
N GLU A 115 -14.25 -68.36 -13.97
CA GLU A 115 -13.38 -68.51 -15.15
C GLU A 115 -11.91 -68.74 -14.78
N ARG A 116 -11.37 -68.01 -13.78
CA ARG A 116 -10.01 -68.26 -13.22
C ARG A 116 -9.91 -69.65 -12.55
N ALA A 117 -11.02 -70.18 -12.06
CA ALA A 117 -11.09 -71.52 -11.48
C ALA A 117 -11.16 -72.65 -12.52
N ALA A 118 -11.64 -72.36 -13.74
CA ALA A 118 -11.53 -73.28 -14.87
C ALA A 118 -10.07 -73.43 -15.32
N ASP A 119 -9.68 -74.66 -15.67
CA ASP A 119 -8.29 -75.00 -16.03
C ASP A 119 -8.17 -75.29 -17.54
N PRO A 120 -7.39 -74.51 -18.32
CA PRO A 120 -7.24 -74.75 -19.75
C PRO A 120 -6.49 -76.06 -20.12
N SER A 121 -5.78 -76.69 -19.18
CA SER A 121 -4.77 -77.73 -19.49
C SER A 121 -5.34 -79.16 -19.69
N ARG A 122 -6.17 -79.32 -20.74
CA ARG A 122 -6.76 -80.62 -21.13
C ARG A 122 -5.72 -81.52 -21.86
N GLY A 123 -5.15 -82.49 -21.15
CA GLY A 123 -4.24 -83.51 -21.72
C GLY A 123 -4.61 -84.94 -21.29
N PRO A 124 -4.43 -85.97 -22.15
CA PRO A 124 -4.96 -87.31 -21.89
C PRO A 124 -4.33 -88.03 -20.69
N VAL A 125 -3.13 -87.62 -20.27
CA VAL A 125 -2.39 -88.26 -19.16
C VAL A 125 -2.78 -87.70 -17.78
N THR A 126 -3.32 -86.48 -17.69
CA THR A 126 -3.64 -85.83 -16.41
C THR A 126 -4.99 -86.27 -15.82
N VAL A 127 -5.89 -86.84 -16.62
CA VAL A 127 -7.22 -87.30 -16.18
C VAL A 127 -7.12 -88.48 -15.21
N ILE A 128 -6.30 -89.49 -15.54
CA ILE A 128 -6.17 -90.71 -14.71
C ILE A 128 -5.44 -90.42 -13.40
N GLY A 129 -4.43 -89.54 -13.42
CA GLY A 129 -3.71 -89.13 -12.20
C GLY A 129 -4.60 -88.38 -11.19
N ARG A 130 -5.60 -87.62 -11.68
CA ARG A 130 -6.49 -86.82 -10.82
C ARG A 130 -7.54 -87.64 -10.06
N LEU A 131 -7.80 -88.90 -10.44
CA LEU A 131 -8.64 -89.83 -9.65
C LEU A 131 -8.04 -90.22 -8.29
N PHE A 132 -6.74 -89.96 -8.08
CA PHE A 132 -6.02 -90.32 -6.85
C PHE A 132 -5.30 -89.14 -6.18
N SER A 133 -5.43 -87.91 -6.69
CA SER A 133 -4.77 -86.72 -6.14
C SER A 133 -5.75 -85.82 -5.37
N SER A 134 -5.84 -86.00 -4.05
CA SER A 134 -6.66 -85.18 -3.13
C SER A 134 -6.07 -83.78 -2.83
N GLY A 135 -5.48 -83.14 -3.84
CA GLY A 135 -4.88 -81.81 -3.71
C GLY A 135 -5.95 -80.70 -3.71
N SER A 136 -6.13 -80.01 -2.59
CA SER A 136 -6.97 -78.81 -2.52
C SER A 136 -6.35 -77.66 -3.31
N ARG A 137 -7.15 -77.01 -4.16
CA ARG A 137 -6.74 -75.86 -4.99
C ARG A 137 -7.39 -74.60 -4.48
N THR A 138 -6.73 -73.87 -3.58
CA THR A 138 -7.17 -72.53 -3.18
C THR A 138 -6.86 -71.53 -4.30
N ILE A 139 -7.82 -70.67 -4.63
CA ILE A 139 -7.71 -69.64 -5.67
C ILE A 139 -8.17 -68.30 -5.07
N GLU A 140 -7.37 -67.26 -5.24
CA GLU A 140 -7.76 -65.90 -4.83
C GLU A 140 -8.77 -65.31 -5.83
N PRO A 141 -9.83 -64.63 -5.33
CA PRO A 141 -10.89 -64.11 -6.17
C PRO A 141 -10.39 -63.02 -7.13
N VAL A 142 -11.16 -62.79 -8.19
CA VAL A 142 -10.99 -61.62 -9.06
C VAL A 142 -11.65 -60.44 -8.37
N VAL A 143 -10.86 -59.40 -8.08
CA VAL A 143 -11.38 -58.08 -7.70
C VAL A 143 -11.72 -57.33 -8.98
N SER A 144 -12.99 -56.92 -9.11
CA SER A 144 -13.39 -55.87 -10.05
C SER A 144 -13.18 -54.50 -9.39
N PHE A 145 -12.75 -53.52 -10.18
CA PHE A 145 -12.42 -52.19 -9.66
C PHE A 145 -12.82 -51.06 -10.62
N ASP A 146 -13.85 -50.32 -10.24
CA ASP A 146 -14.29 -49.09 -10.93
C ASP A 146 -13.38 -47.92 -10.51
N VAL A 147 -12.32 -47.70 -11.29
CA VAL A 147 -11.34 -46.62 -11.07
C VAL A 147 -11.99 -45.23 -11.00
N PRO A 148 -12.86 -44.80 -11.93
CA PRO A 148 -13.60 -43.53 -11.80
C PRO A 148 -14.38 -43.39 -10.48
N LYS A 149 -15.12 -44.43 -10.06
CA LYS A 149 -15.88 -44.42 -8.81
C LYS A 149 -14.98 -44.35 -7.59
N ALA A 150 -13.85 -45.04 -7.60
CA ALA A 150 -12.84 -44.96 -6.55
C ALA A 150 -12.27 -43.55 -6.40
N HIS A 151 -11.84 -42.90 -7.50
CA HIS A 151 -11.36 -41.51 -7.45
C HIS A 151 -12.46 -40.54 -7.00
N ALA A 152 -13.73 -40.73 -7.41
CA ALA A 152 -14.84 -39.89 -6.98
C ALA A 152 -15.11 -40.01 -5.46
N ALA A 153 -15.08 -41.22 -4.92
CA ALA A 153 -15.24 -41.48 -3.48
C ALA A 153 -14.04 -40.96 -2.66
N VAL A 154 -12.81 -41.21 -3.12
CA VAL A 154 -11.57 -40.66 -2.51
C VAL A 154 -11.57 -39.13 -2.54
N ALA A 155 -12.04 -38.49 -3.62
CA ALA A 155 -12.21 -37.04 -3.68
C ALA A 155 -13.32 -36.52 -2.74
N ALA A 156 -14.38 -37.28 -2.50
CA ALA A 156 -15.41 -36.95 -1.52
C ALA A 156 -14.92 -37.06 -0.08
N VAL A 157 -13.96 -37.96 0.19
CA VAL A 157 -13.23 -38.04 1.47
C VAL A 157 -12.25 -36.88 1.59
N ALA A 158 -11.44 -36.60 0.56
CA ALA A 158 -10.49 -35.48 0.52
C ALA A 158 -11.18 -34.14 0.84
N LYS A 159 -12.35 -33.87 0.25
CA LYS A 159 -13.18 -32.67 0.56
C LYS A 159 -13.55 -32.49 2.04
N LYS A 160 -13.46 -33.54 2.87
CA LYS A 160 -13.75 -33.52 4.32
C LYS A 160 -12.49 -33.58 5.18
N THR A 161 -11.38 -34.13 4.67
CA THR A 161 -10.15 -34.40 5.44
C THR A 161 -8.98 -33.47 5.07
N ASP A 162 -8.97 -32.93 3.86
CA ASP A 162 -7.99 -31.95 3.39
C ASP A 162 -8.08 -30.65 4.22
N ARG A 163 -6.93 -30.05 4.45
CA ARG A 163 -6.79 -28.81 5.21
C ARG A 163 -5.80 -27.91 4.49
N THR A 164 -6.19 -26.66 4.25
CA THR A 164 -5.25 -25.62 3.84
C THR A 164 -4.23 -25.37 4.95
N VAL A 165 -2.97 -25.13 4.55
CA VAL A 165 -1.94 -24.62 5.44
C VAL A 165 -2.37 -23.25 5.97
N ARG A 166 -2.10 -22.97 7.25
CA ARG A 166 -2.25 -21.65 7.86
C ARG A 166 -0.88 -21.22 8.35
N GLU A 167 -0.37 -20.14 7.78
CA GLU A 167 0.87 -19.51 8.24
C GLU A 167 0.76 -19.04 9.69
N GLY A 168 1.89 -19.09 10.39
CA GLY A 168 2.03 -18.41 11.67
C GLY A 168 2.13 -16.90 11.48
N ALA A 169 1.55 -16.13 12.38
CA ALA A 169 1.70 -14.67 12.37
C ALA A 169 1.67 -14.09 13.78
N VAL A 170 2.34 -12.96 13.95
CA VAL A 170 2.24 -12.10 15.14
C VAL A 170 1.81 -10.72 14.66
N ALA A 171 0.89 -10.09 15.38
CA ALA A 171 0.42 -8.74 15.13
C ALA A 171 0.29 -7.97 16.44
N PHE A 172 0.08 -6.66 16.35
CA PHE A 172 -0.15 -5.78 17.49
C PHE A 172 -1.55 -5.17 17.41
N ASP A 173 -2.28 -5.17 18.52
CA ASP A 173 -3.61 -4.55 18.66
C ASP A 173 -3.74 -3.91 20.05
N ARG A 174 -3.96 -2.59 20.10
CA ARG A 174 -4.31 -1.86 21.34
C ARG A 174 -3.33 -2.11 22.49
N GLY A 175 -2.02 -2.12 22.18
CA GLY A 175 -0.97 -2.42 23.16
C GLY A 175 -0.80 -3.89 23.55
N LYS A 176 -1.28 -4.84 22.75
CA LYS A 176 -1.15 -6.29 23.01
C LYS A 176 -0.63 -7.04 21.80
N THR A 177 0.18 -8.06 22.07
CA THR A 177 0.65 -9.04 21.06
C THR A 177 -0.48 -10.04 20.76
N VAL A 178 -0.89 -10.12 19.50
CA VAL A 178 -1.88 -11.08 18.99
C VAL A 178 -1.17 -12.14 18.18
N VAL A 179 -1.35 -13.42 18.54
CA VAL A 179 -0.62 -14.55 17.93
C VAL A 179 -1.57 -15.46 17.16
N THR A 180 -1.36 -15.57 15.85
CA THR A 180 -1.99 -16.57 14.99
C THR A 180 -1.12 -17.81 14.94
N GLN A 181 -1.58 -18.90 15.57
CA GLN A 181 -0.84 -20.15 15.59
C GLN A 181 -0.80 -20.82 14.20
N PRO A 182 0.37 -21.28 13.72
CA PRO A 182 0.48 -22.01 12.47
C PRO A 182 -0.30 -23.32 12.49
N ARG A 183 -0.62 -23.85 11.31
CA ARG A 183 -1.20 -25.19 11.14
C ARG A 183 -0.78 -25.77 9.80
N ASP A 184 -0.25 -26.99 9.83
CA ASP A 184 0.06 -27.75 8.62
C ASP A 184 -1.14 -27.87 7.67
N GLY A 185 -0.84 -27.74 6.39
CA GLY A 185 -1.72 -28.18 5.32
C GLY A 185 -1.60 -29.68 5.12
N ARG A 186 -2.70 -30.33 4.76
CA ARG A 186 -2.76 -31.77 4.49
C ARG A 186 -3.67 -31.98 3.29
N LYS A 187 -3.19 -32.71 2.27
CA LYS A 187 -3.94 -33.08 1.08
C LYS A 187 -3.85 -34.57 0.83
N LEU A 188 -4.98 -35.24 0.60
CA LEU A 188 -5.03 -36.65 0.24
C LEU A 188 -4.40 -36.89 -1.14
N ASP A 189 -3.48 -37.84 -1.23
CA ASP A 189 -2.88 -38.27 -2.49
C ASP A 189 -3.84 -39.25 -3.17
N ALA A 190 -4.74 -38.71 -4.00
CA ALA A 190 -5.89 -39.46 -4.49
C ALA A 190 -5.51 -40.74 -5.25
N ASP A 191 -4.43 -40.70 -6.03
CA ASP A 191 -3.98 -41.81 -6.85
C ASP A 191 -3.35 -42.91 -5.98
N LYS A 192 -2.45 -42.54 -5.06
CA LYS A 192 -1.87 -43.52 -4.12
C LYS A 192 -2.89 -44.05 -3.11
N ALA A 193 -3.91 -43.27 -2.75
CA ALA A 193 -5.01 -43.73 -1.90
C ALA A 193 -5.90 -44.74 -2.65
N VAL A 194 -6.16 -44.52 -3.94
CA VAL A 194 -6.85 -45.48 -4.83
C VAL A 194 -6.06 -46.79 -4.95
N ASP A 195 -4.75 -46.72 -5.14
CA ASP A 195 -3.89 -47.92 -5.23
C ASP A 195 -3.78 -48.66 -3.88
N ALA A 196 -3.67 -47.93 -2.76
CA ALA A 196 -3.66 -48.51 -1.41
C ALA A 196 -4.98 -49.22 -1.06
N LEU A 197 -6.13 -48.66 -1.47
CA LEU A 197 -7.43 -49.32 -1.32
C LEU A 197 -7.52 -50.60 -2.18
N ARG A 198 -7.05 -50.56 -3.43
CA ARG A 198 -7.03 -51.74 -4.31
C ARG A 198 -6.13 -52.85 -3.78
N ALA A 199 -4.96 -52.51 -3.22
CA ALA A 199 -4.01 -53.46 -2.66
C ALA A 199 -4.46 -54.10 -1.33
N ALA A 200 -5.44 -53.51 -0.64
CA ALA A 200 -5.93 -53.96 0.67
C ALA A 200 -7.25 -54.75 0.62
N TYR A 201 -7.77 -55.07 -0.57
CA TYR A 201 -9.05 -55.74 -0.77
C TYR A 201 -8.89 -57.05 -1.59
N PRO A 202 -9.57 -58.16 -1.22
CA PRO A 202 -10.49 -58.30 -0.08
C PRO A 202 -9.78 -58.31 1.29
N ALA A 203 -10.45 -57.80 2.31
CA ALA A 203 -9.91 -57.69 3.67
C ALA A 203 -9.94 -59.05 4.41
N THR A 204 -8.97 -59.91 4.15
CA THR A 204 -8.91 -61.25 4.76
C THR A 204 -8.33 -61.24 6.17
N GLY A 205 -9.21 -61.33 7.19
CA GLY A 205 -8.83 -61.71 8.56
C GLY A 205 -9.42 -60.81 9.66
N THR A 206 -9.69 -61.41 10.82
CA THR A 206 -10.17 -60.68 12.02
C THR A 206 -9.01 -59.95 12.70
N GLY A 207 -8.96 -58.62 12.53
CA GLY A 207 -7.97 -57.76 13.20
C GLY A 207 -7.16 -56.83 12.27
N VAL A 208 -7.58 -56.65 11.01
CA VAL A 208 -6.87 -55.80 10.03
C VAL A 208 -6.59 -54.39 10.58
N SER A 209 -5.33 -53.97 10.50
CA SER A 209 -4.91 -52.60 10.81
C SER A 209 -5.47 -51.61 9.76
N PRO A 210 -5.77 -50.35 10.11
CA PRO A 210 -6.32 -49.39 9.15
C PRO A 210 -5.39 -49.17 7.96
N VAL A 211 -5.95 -49.20 6.74
CA VAL A 211 -5.22 -48.92 5.50
C VAL A 211 -4.76 -47.46 5.53
N LEU A 212 -3.44 -47.25 5.53
CA LEU A 212 -2.85 -45.91 5.51
C LEU A 212 -3.05 -45.31 4.11
N LEU A 213 -3.89 -44.28 4.00
CA LEU A 213 -4.05 -43.54 2.74
C LEU A 213 -3.01 -42.41 2.69
N PRO A 214 -2.10 -42.39 1.70
CA PRO A 214 -1.02 -41.41 1.68
C PRO A 214 -1.52 -39.97 1.59
N VAL A 215 -0.85 -39.07 2.31
CA VAL A 215 -1.15 -37.64 2.33
C VAL A 215 0.11 -36.82 2.02
N SER A 216 -0.04 -35.77 1.21
CA SER A 216 0.96 -34.72 1.10
C SER A 216 0.76 -33.72 2.23
N VAL A 217 1.78 -33.51 3.06
CA VAL A 217 1.80 -32.48 4.12
C VAL A 217 2.54 -31.25 3.61
N VAL A 218 2.00 -30.06 3.89
CA VAL A 218 2.60 -28.77 3.55
C VAL A 218 2.75 -27.98 4.84
N HIS A 219 3.98 -27.90 5.34
CA HIS A 219 4.29 -27.12 6.53
C HIS A 219 4.23 -25.61 6.25
N PRO A 220 3.76 -24.78 7.20
CA PRO A 220 3.83 -23.34 7.09
C PRO A 220 5.28 -22.86 7.17
N LYS A 221 5.57 -21.75 6.49
CA LYS A 221 6.88 -21.09 6.50
C LYS A 221 7.19 -20.51 7.89
N VAL A 222 6.22 -19.82 8.50
CA VAL A 222 6.34 -19.29 9.86
C VAL A 222 5.87 -20.35 10.84
N GLN A 223 6.82 -21.01 11.51
CA GLN A 223 6.55 -22.09 12.46
C GLN A 223 6.44 -21.60 13.92
N ALA A 224 5.89 -22.44 14.80
CA ALA A 224 5.65 -22.09 16.21
C ALA A 224 6.93 -21.70 16.97
N ALA A 225 8.08 -22.29 16.60
CA ALA A 225 9.38 -21.93 17.17
C ALA A 225 9.80 -20.49 16.81
N GLU A 226 9.52 -20.02 15.58
CA GLU A 226 9.81 -18.65 15.15
C GLU A 226 8.87 -17.64 15.81
N ILE A 227 7.60 -18.01 16.02
CA ILE A 227 6.67 -17.20 16.84
C ILE A 227 7.18 -17.08 18.27
N ALA A 228 7.54 -18.19 18.92
CA ALA A 228 8.04 -18.17 20.29
C ALA A 228 9.33 -17.32 20.41
N ARG A 229 10.22 -17.42 19.41
CA ARG A 229 11.40 -16.57 19.29
C ARG A 229 11.03 -15.09 19.14
N PHE A 230 10.19 -14.73 18.19
CA PHE A 230 9.81 -13.34 17.92
C PHE A 230 9.06 -12.70 19.10
N VAL A 231 8.17 -13.45 19.77
CA VAL A 231 7.45 -12.97 20.95
C VAL A 231 8.43 -12.64 22.07
N LYS A 232 9.34 -13.56 22.40
CA LYS A 232 10.33 -13.39 23.47
C LYS A 232 11.41 -12.35 23.15
N ASP A 233 12.00 -12.41 21.96
CA ASP A 233 13.18 -11.60 21.60
C ASP A 233 12.80 -10.17 21.18
N PHE A 234 11.56 -9.95 20.73
CA PHE A 234 11.09 -8.65 20.25
C PHE A 234 9.79 -8.18 20.90
N ALA A 235 8.69 -8.93 20.83
CA ALA A 235 7.37 -8.40 21.21
C ALA A 235 7.24 -8.10 22.72
N GLU A 236 7.75 -8.98 23.59
CA GLU A 236 7.79 -8.80 25.04
C GLU A 236 8.66 -7.59 25.44
N PRO A 237 9.91 -7.45 24.96
CA PRO A 237 10.68 -6.21 25.10
C PRO A 237 9.97 -4.98 24.53
N ALA A 238 9.45 -5.03 23.31
CA ALA A 238 8.86 -3.88 22.62
C ALA A 238 7.70 -3.27 23.42
N LEU A 239 6.91 -4.10 24.10
CA LEU A 239 5.77 -3.69 24.92
C LEU A 239 6.05 -3.64 26.44
N SER A 240 7.30 -3.86 26.89
CA SER A 240 7.65 -3.97 28.31
C SER A 240 7.49 -2.68 29.14
N GLY A 241 7.12 -1.56 28.51
CA GLY A 241 7.04 -0.24 29.11
C GLY A 241 7.16 0.87 28.05
N PRO A 242 7.09 2.15 28.45
CA PRO A 242 7.29 3.26 27.52
C PRO A 242 8.72 3.30 26.95
N VAL A 243 8.89 4.02 25.84
CA VAL A 243 10.21 4.48 25.35
C VAL A 243 10.33 5.97 25.64
N THR A 244 11.47 6.40 26.19
CA THR A 244 11.73 7.81 26.52
C THR A 244 12.76 8.41 25.58
N LEU A 245 12.38 9.47 24.87
CA LEU A 245 13.30 10.25 24.03
C LEU A 245 13.74 11.52 24.74
N THR A 246 14.98 11.95 24.55
CA THR A 246 15.55 13.17 25.16
C THR A 246 16.13 14.13 24.13
N SER A 247 16.02 15.44 24.41
CA SER A 247 16.57 16.51 23.58
C SER A 247 16.95 17.70 24.47
N GLY A 248 18.20 17.72 24.96
CA GLY A 248 18.58 18.57 26.09
C GLY A 248 17.83 18.14 27.36
N ASP A 249 17.35 19.10 28.15
CA ASP A 249 16.61 18.84 29.40
C ASP A 249 15.20 18.28 29.17
N GLN A 250 14.71 18.30 27.92
CA GLN A 250 13.36 17.89 27.57
C GLN A 250 13.26 16.37 27.39
N ARG A 251 12.17 15.78 27.89
CA ARG A 251 11.87 14.34 27.82
C ARG A 251 10.48 14.12 27.21
N LEU A 252 10.36 13.12 26.35
CA LEU A 252 9.13 12.70 25.66
C LEU A 252 8.94 11.22 25.91
N SER A 253 7.73 10.80 26.29
CA SER A 253 7.40 9.40 26.62
C SER A 253 6.38 8.84 25.64
N ILE A 254 6.76 7.79 24.92
CA ILE A 254 5.88 7.05 24.01
C ILE A 254 5.39 5.81 24.73
N SER A 255 4.07 5.65 24.88
CA SER A 255 3.49 4.51 25.60
C SER A 255 3.63 3.20 24.82
N ALA A 256 3.67 2.06 25.51
CA ALA A 256 3.69 0.74 24.87
C ALA A 256 2.47 0.51 23.95
N ALA A 257 1.29 1.06 24.30
CA ALA A 257 0.11 1.01 23.44
C ALA A 257 0.31 1.82 22.15
N THR A 258 0.82 3.05 22.27
CA THR A 258 1.17 3.89 21.12
C THR A 258 2.23 3.23 20.23
N LEU A 259 3.25 2.59 20.80
CA LEU A 259 4.24 1.85 20.01
C LEU A 259 3.60 0.67 19.27
N ALA A 260 2.77 -0.12 19.94
CA ALA A 260 2.07 -1.26 19.35
C ALA A 260 1.23 -0.86 18.13
N ASP A 261 0.48 0.25 18.22
CA ASP A 261 -0.43 0.70 17.17
C ASP A 261 0.30 1.26 15.92
N HIS A 262 1.62 1.47 15.98
CA HIS A 262 2.49 1.91 14.85
C HIS A 262 3.60 0.90 14.48
N LEU A 263 3.54 -0.34 14.99
CA LEU A 263 4.48 -1.42 14.67
C LEU A 263 3.87 -2.41 13.66
N GLU A 264 4.48 -2.52 12.49
CA GLU A 264 4.16 -3.55 11.50
C GLU A 264 5.02 -4.80 11.74
N VAL A 265 4.47 -5.99 11.47
CA VAL A 265 5.17 -7.27 11.52
C VAL A 265 5.07 -7.94 10.16
N THR A 266 6.23 -8.25 9.56
CA THR A 266 6.34 -8.88 8.25
C THR A 266 7.05 -10.23 8.35
N ALA A 267 6.82 -11.09 7.36
CA ALA A 267 7.42 -12.42 7.28
C ALA A 267 8.19 -12.58 5.97
N ASP A 268 9.52 -12.69 6.04
CA ASP A 268 10.38 -13.02 4.90
C ASP A 268 11.12 -14.34 5.15
N GLY A 269 11.18 -15.19 4.13
CA GLY A 269 11.76 -16.54 4.23
C GLY A 269 11.11 -17.48 5.27
N GLY A 270 10.04 -17.07 5.95
CA GLY A 270 9.48 -17.75 7.13
C GLY A 270 9.96 -17.21 8.48
N ARG A 271 10.81 -16.17 8.48
CA ARG A 271 11.29 -15.44 9.66
C ARG A 271 10.46 -14.17 9.88
N LEU A 272 10.11 -13.87 11.12
CA LEU A 272 9.37 -12.67 11.51
C LEU A 272 10.33 -11.50 11.79
N ALA A 273 10.03 -10.36 11.18
CA ALA A 273 10.67 -9.07 11.38
C ALA A 273 9.62 -8.01 11.75
N SER A 274 10.05 -6.89 12.33
CA SER A 274 9.16 -5.77 12.63
C SER A 274 9.78 -4.45 12.20
N SER A 275 8.93 -3.53 11.77
CA SER A 275 9.29 -2.19 11.33
C SER A 275 8.36 -1.17 11.97
N LEU A 276 8.90 -0.02 12.36
CA LEU A 276 8.15 1.06 12.96
C LEU A 276 7.72 2.06 11.87
N ASP A 277 6.42 2.33 11.71
CA ASP A 277 6.00 3.51 10.92
C ASP A 277 6.23 4.77 11.75
N ALA A 278 7.48 5.25 11.74
CA ALA A 278 7.86 6.48 12.39
C ALA A 278 7.17 7.73 11.79
N ALA A 279 6.58 7.64 10.59
CA ALA A 279 5.82 8.72 9.96
C ALA A 279 4.33 8.73 10.35
N ALA A 280 3.76 7.60 10.74
CA ALA A 280 2.48 7.51 11.45
C ALA A 280 2.64 7.85 12.94
N LEU A 281 3.65 7.28 13.61
CA LEU A 281 3.98 7.57 15.01
C LEU A 281 4.20 9.08 15.26
N MET A 282 4.90 9.78 14.37
CA MET A 282 5.10 11.23 14.49
C MET A 282 3.79 12.05 14.40
N LYS A 283 2.75 11.52 13.75
CA LYS A 283 1.43 12.15 13.61
C LYS A 283 0.47 11.78 14.74
N ASP A 284 0.78 10.76 15.53
CA ASP A 284 -0.05 10.29 16.64
C ASP A 284 -0.31 11.43 17.64
N PRO A 285 -1.55 11.71 18.07
CA PRO A 285 -1.84 12.79 19.00
C PRO A 285 -1.09 12.71 20.34
N ALA A 286 -0.75 11.52 20.85
CA ALA A 286 0.05 11.36 22.06
C ALA A 286 1.53 11.75 21.86
N VAL A 287 2.09 11.50 20.67
CA VAL A 287 3.48 11.82 20.32
C VAL A 287 3.60 13.26 19.83
N ALA A 288 2.77 13.69 18.87
CA ALA A 288 2.80 15.01 18.26
C ALA A 288 2.67 16.15 19.28
N ARG A 289 1.78 16.01 20.29
CA ARG A 289 1.66 17.00 21.38
C ARG A 289 2.92 17.13 22.23
N GLN A 290 3.67 16.04 22.43
CA GLN A 290 4.94 16.08 23.14
C GLN A 290 6.08 16.58 22.24
N LEU A 291 6.11 16.19 20.96
CA LEU A 291 7.07 16.70 19.98
C LEU A 291 6.97 18.22 19.86
N ASN A 292 5.76 18.79 19.88
CA ASN A 292 5.53 20.24 19.91
C ASN A 292 6.20 20.96 21.09
N THR A 293 6.64 20.26 22.14
CA THR A 293 7.48 20.84 23.21
C THR A 293 8.98 20.83 22.84
N PHE A 294 9.45 19.80 22.14
CA PHE A 294 10.82 19.68 21.64
C PHE A 294 11.06 20.58 20.41
N THR A 295 10.02 20.85 19.64
CA THR A 295 10.08 21.57 18.36
C THR A 295 9.54 22.99 18.49
N GLY A 296 10.44 23.97 18.58
CA GLY A 296 10.07 25.37 18.39
C GLY A 296 9.95 25.71 16.91
N SER A 297 8.89 26.39 16.48
CA SER A 297 8.86 27.04 15.17
C SER A 297 9.91 28.16 15.09
N PRO A 298 10.53 28.43 13.92
CA PRO A 298 11.36 29.62 13.74
C PRO A 298 10.53 30.88 13.95
N VAL A 299 11.12 31.87 14.62
CA VAL A 299 10.56 33.22 14.72
C VAL A 299 11.33 34.08 13.73
N GLU A 300 10.63 34.59 12.72
CA GLU A 300 11.22 35.49 11.72
C GLU A 300 11.71 36.78 12.38
N GLY A 301 12.86 37.29 11.93
CA GLY A 301 13.34 38.61 12.33
C GLY A 301 12.44 39.73 11.79
N ARG A 302 12.58 40.94 12.34
CA ARG A 302 11.87 42.13 11.82
C ARG A 302 12.85 43.08 11.15
N LEU A 303 12.53 43.49 9.92
CA LEU A 303 13.27 44.53 9.20
C LEU A 303 12.97 45.94 9.75
N GLY A 304 13.92 46.83 9.50
CA GLY A 304 13.78 48.28 9.59
C GLY A 304 14.93 48.98 8.86
N VAL A 305 15.14 50.27 9.11
CA VAL A 305 16.07 51.09 8.31
C VAL A 305 16.93 51.99 9.18
N ARG A 306 18.25 51.76 9.15
CA ARG A 306 19.26 52.53 9.89
C ARG A 306 20.28 53.11 8.91
N ASN A 307 20.54 54.42 9.00
CA ASN A 307 21.50 55.14 8.16
C ASN A 307 21.29 54.89 6.64
N GLY A 308 20.03 54.88 6.19
CA GLY A 308 19.64 54.65 4.80
C GLY A 308 19.68 53.19 4.32
N LYS A 309 20.20 52.26 5.13
CA LYS A 309 20.29 50.83 4.80
C LYS A 309 19.23 50.03 5.54
N VAL A 310 18.71 48.98 4.88
CA VAL A 310 17.86 47.99 5.56
C VAL A 310 18.71 47.19 6.56
N VAL A 311 18.17 46.99 7.75
CA VAL A 311 18.77 46.22 8.85
C VAL A 311 17.72 45.32 9.49
N VAL A 312 18.18 44.28 10.19
CA VAL A 312 17.33 43.52 11.11
C VAL A 312 17.27 44.28 12.44
N GLU A 313 16.10 44.78 12.81
CA GLU A 313 15.87 45.49 14.08
C GLU A 313 15.54 44.55 15.24
N GLN A 314 15.00 43.37 14.94
CA GLN A 314 14.72 42.31 15.91
C GLN A 314 15.19 40.99 15.30
N GLU A 315 16.15 40.32 15.96
CA GLU A 315 16.80 39.13 15.39
C GLU A 315 15.85 37.92 15.34
N GLY A 316 15.94 37.17 14.24
CA GLY A 316 15.17 35.96 14.04
C GLY A 316 15.71 34.80 14.90
N ARG A 317 14.82 34.05 15.55
CA ARG A 317 15.20 32.88 16.35
C ARG A 317 14.99 31.60 15.56
N SER A 318 16.01 30.74 15.53
CA SER A 318 15.91 29.44 14.85
C SER A 318 15.00 28.49 15.62
N GLY A 319 14.17 27.79 14.88
CA GLY A 319 13.36 26.68 15.36
C GLY A 319 14.15 25.38 15.45
N ARG A 320 13.50 24.34 15.98
CA ARG A 320 13.97 22.95 16.00
C ARG A 320 12.85 22.05 15.50
N GLN A 321 13.19 20.99 14.79
CA GLN A 321 12.24 19.98 14.33
C GLN A 321 12.80 18.57 14.54
N VAL A 322 11.97 17.61 14.92
CA VAL A 322 12.28 16.18 14.81
C VAL A 322 11.70 15.70 13.48
N SER A 323 12.47 14.94 12.70
CA SER A 323 11.97 14.29 11.48
C SER A 323 11.50 12.87 11.78
N ALA A 324 10.58 12.34 10.97
CA ALA A 324 10.14 10.94 11.10
C ALA A 324 11.33 9.96 11.04
N LYS A 325 12.34 10.25 10.19
CA LYS A 325 13.59 9.48 10.14
C LYS A 325 14.33 9.50 11.49
N ALA A 326 14.57 10.69 12.05
CA ALA A 326 15.27 10.84 13.33
C ALA A 326 14.49 10.23 14.50
N LEU A 327 13.15 10.20 14.42
CA LEU A 327 12.29 9.51 15.39
C LEU A 327 12.47 7.99 15.30
N GLY A 328 12.47 7.41 14.09
CA GLY A 328 12.71 5.98 13.87
C GLY A 328 14.10 5.55 14.37
N GLU A 329 15.15 6.24 13.91
CA GLU A 329 16.56 5.99 14.29
C GLU A 329 16.79 6.05 15.82
N ALA A 330 15.96 6.81 16.56
CA ALA A 330 16.04 6.90 18.01
C ALA A 330 15.17 5.86 18.76
N VAL A 331 14.02 5.45 18.21
CA VAL A 331 13.08 4.52 18.87
C VAL A 331 13.43 3.06 18.62
N GLU A 332 13.74 2.67 17.38
CA GLU A 332 14.01 1.29 16.98
C GLU A 332 15.04 0.55 17.86
N PRO A 333 16.24 1.11 18.16
CA PRO A 333 17.23 0.42 19.01
C PRO A 333 16.80 0.29 20.48
N LEU A 334 15.77 1.02 20.93
CA LEU A 334 15.22 0.97 22.28
C LEU A 334 14.11 -0.07 22.43
N LEU A 335 13.45 -0.48 21.35
CA LEU A 335 12.35 -1.46 21.38
C LEU A 335 12.78 -2.82 21.96
N THR A 336 13.99 -3.27 21.64
CA THR A 336 14.56 -4.55 22.13
C THR A 336 15.15 -4.45 23.54
N LYS A 337 14.97 -3.33 24.26
CA LYS A 337 15.51 -3.09 25.60
C LYS A 337 14.41 -3.18 26.65
N THR A 338 14.76 -3.63 27.85
CA THR A 338 13.85 -3.75 29.00
C THR A 338 14.32 -2.87 30.16
N GLY A 339 13.38 -2.26 30.89
CA GLY A 339 13.67 -1.31 31.96
C GLY A 339 13.83 0.14 31.48
N THR A 340 13.51 1.10 32.35
CA THR A 340 13.34 2.53 31.99
C THR A 340 14.59 3.16 31.40
N ASP A 341 15.76 2.93 32.00
CA ASP A 341 17.01 3.59 31.60
C ASP A 341 17.51 3.03 30.26
N ALA A 342 17.43 1.71 30.06
CA ALA A 342 17.80 1.08 28.80
C ALA A 342 16.82 1.39 27.65
N ARG A 343 15.59 1.84 27.97
CA ARG A 343 14.58 2.36 27.02
C ARG A 343 14.58 3.89 26.93
N THR A 344 15.67 4.54 27.36
CA THR A 344 15.88 5.98 27.21
C THR A 344 16.99 6.25 26.17
N GLY A 345 16.77 7.18 25.24
CA GLY A 345 17.78 7.58 24.26
C GLY A 345 17.60 9.01 23.71
N PRO A 346 18.66 9.62 23.15
CA PRO A 346 18.57 10.94 22.54
C PRO A 346 17.85 10.88 21.17
N VAL A 347 17.08 11.92 20.84
CA VAL A 347 16.50 12.10 19.50
C VAL A 347 17.14 13.29 18.79
N ALA A 348 17.55 13.10 17.54
CA ALA A 348 18.18 14.16 16.76
C ALA A 348 17.16 15.24 16.34
N THR A 349 17.52 16.52 16.49
CA THR A 349 16.74 17.65 16.00
C THR A 349 17.47 18.39 14.89
N THR A 350 16.73 18.78 13.84
CA THR A 350 17.21 19.69 12.79
C THR A 350 16.87 21.13 13.16
N THR A 351 17.84 22.04 12.99
CA THR A 351 17.65 23.47 13.27
C THR A 351 17.06 24.17 12.05
N THR A 352 15.78 24.55 12.12
CA THR A 352 15.10 25.32 11.06
C THR A 352 15.38 26.80 11.28
N ARG A 353 16.24 27.40 10.44
CA ARG A 353 16.54 28.83 10.51
C ARG A 353 15.35 29.68 10.01
N PRO A 354 15.13 30.88 10.56
CA PRO A 354 14.18 31.84 9.98
C PRO A 354 14.62 32.24 8.56
N ARG A 355 13.65 32.60 7.72
CA ARG A 355 13.87 33.18 6.38
C ARG A 355 14.51 34.57 6.45
N LEU A 356 14.37 35.25 7.59
CA LEU A 356 14.86 36.59 7.86
C LEU A 356 15.64 36.63 9.18
N SER A 357 16.94 36.93 9.09
CA SER A 357 17.90 37.09 10.19
C SER A 357 19.10 37.91 9.72
N THR A 358 19.94 38.42 10.64
CA THR A 358 21.17 39.15 10.25
C THR A 358 22.09 38.29 9.37
N GLY A 359 22.11 36.97 9.59
CA GLY A 359 22.91 36.02 8.80
C GLY A 359 22.42 35.74 7.38
N ASN A 360 21.20 36.16 7.00
CA ASN A 360 20.67 35.98 5.64
C ASN A 360 20.20 37.29 4.97
N LEU A 361 20.12 38.41 5.70
CA LEU A 361 19.74 39.74 5.18
C LEU A 361 20.44 40.09 3.86
N ALA A 362 21.75 39.86 3.76
CA ALA A 362 22.53 40.14 2.55
C ALA A 362 22.06 39.34 1.31
N GLN A 363 21.49 38.15 1.51
CA GLN A 363 20.96 37.29 0.43
C GLN A 363 19.67 37.85 -0.18
N LEU A 364 18.94 38.73 0.54
CA LEU A 364 17.78 39.43 0.01
C LEU A 364 18.15 40.46 -1.07
N GLY A 365 19.42 40.86 -1.21
CA GLY A 365 19.84 41.81 -2.25
C GLY A 365 19.22 43.21 -2.12
N ILE A 366 18.82 43.62 -0.91
CA ILE A 366 18.39 45.00 -0.63
C ILE A 366 19.64 45.81 -0.27
N THR A 367 20.22 46.48 -1.27
CA THR A 367 21.55 47.10 -1.20
C THR A 367 21.53 48.62 -1.12
N GLU A 368 20.50 49.26 -1.67
CA GLU A 368 20.48 50.71 -1.90
C GLU A 368 19.07 51.32 -1.85
N GLN A 369 19.00 52.66 -1.91
CA GLN A 369 17.77 53.39 -2.19
C GLN A 369 17.52 53.44 -3.71
N MET A 370 16.43 52.81 -4.14
CA MET A 370 15.94 52.88 -5.52
C MET A 370 15.30 54.25 -5.77
N SER A 371 14.45 54.71 -4.86
CA SER A 371 13.81 56.04 -4.92
C SER A 371 13.35 56.52 -3.55
N THR A 372 13.01 57.81 -3.48
CA THR A 372 12.21 58.39 -2.39
C THR A 372 11.32 59.48 -2.95
N PHE A 373 10.15 59.69 -2.33
CA PHE A 373 9.27 60.81 -2.67
C PHE A 373 8.58 61.33 -1.41
N THR A 374 8.31 62.64 -1.37
CA THR A 374 7.63 63.32 -0.27
C THR A 374 6.48 64.15 -0.82
N VAL A 375 5.28 63.98 -0.25
CA VAL A 375 4.13 64.87 -0.46
C VAL A 375 3.94 65.73 0.78
N ASN A 376 3.90 67.04 0.59
CA ASN A 376 3.53 67.99 1.64
C ASN A 376 2.04 68.30 1.57
N PHE A 377 1.41 68.57 2.71
CA PHE A 377 -0.01 68.90 2.82
C PHE A 377 -0.26 69.89 3.96
N PRO A 378 -1.29 70.76 3.87
CA PRO A 378 -1.68 71.62 4.99
C PRO A 378 -2.11 70.76 6.19
N THR A 379 -1.60 71.08 7.38
CA THR A 379 -1.93 70.38 8.62
C THR A 379 -3.42 70.46 8.95
N ALA A 380 -4.00 69.33 9.33
CA ALA A 380 -5.35 69.22 9.84
C ALA A 380 -5.45 67.92 10.69
N PRO A 381 -6.21 67.88 11.81
CA PRO A 381 -6.25 66.71 12.70
C PRO A 381 -6.58 65.39 11.97
N TYR A 382 -7.57 65.41 11.07
CA TYR A 382 -7.92 64.22 10.29
C TYR A 382 -6.79 63.75 9.36
N ARG A 383 -5.93 64.67 8.89
CA ARG A 383 -4.78 64.33 8.02
C ARG A 383 -3.69 63.67 8.82
N THR A 384 -3.29 64.24 9.97
CA THR A 384 -2.34 63.61 10.89
C THR A 384 -2.75 62.16 11.19
N THR A 385 -4.00 61.94 11.61
CA THR A 385 -4.50 60.59 11.93
C THR A 385 -4.54 59.68 10.69
N ASN A 386 -5.22 60.08 9.61
CA ASN A 386 -5.46 59.19 8.46
C ASN A 386 -4.19 58.92 7.63
N ILE A 387 -3.35 59.94 7.42
CA ILE A 387 -2.10 59.82 6.67
C ILE A 387 -1.05 59.11 7.53
N GLY A 388 -0.99 59.41 8.84
CA GLY A 388 -0.15 58.68 9.80
C GLY A 388 -0.49 57.19 9.84
N ARG A 389 -1.76 56.84 10.02
CA ARG A 389 -2.24 55.45 10.06
C ARG A 389 -2.00 54.70 8.75
N ALA A 390 -2.24 55.32 7.59
CA ALA A 390 -1.94 54.71 6.30
C ALA A 390 -0.42 54.56 6.06
N ALA A 391 0.42 55.48 6.55
CA ALA A 391 1.88 55.36 6.46
C ALA A 391 2.42 54.27 7.40
N GLU A 392 1.88 54.15 8.62
CA GLU A 392 2.16 53.07 9.57
C GLU A 392 1.92 51.69 8.93
N LEU A 393 0.74 51.50 8.33
CA LEU A 393 0.30 50.22 7.77
C LEU A 393 1.11 49.75 6.55
N ILE A 394 1.67 50.66 5.73
CA ILE A 394 2.51 50.28 4.58
C ILE A 394 4.00 50.14 4.94
N ASN A 395 4.46 50.77 6.02
CA ASN A 395 5.85 50.78 6.44
C ASN A 395 6.29 49.37 6.90
N GLY A 396 7.33 48.83 6.26
CA GLY A 396 7.78 47.46 6.52
C GLY A 396 7.35 46.44 5.46
N SER A 397 6.57 46.85 4.44
CA SER A 397 6.19 45.96 3.33
C SER A 397 7.45 45.43 2.61
N LEU A 398 7.63 44.10 2.60
CA LEU A 398 8.71 43.41 1.89
C LEU A 398 8.13 42.64 0.69
N VAL A 399 8.21 43.24 -0.50
CA VAL A 399 7.61 42.74 -1.74
C VAL A 399 8.61 41.86 -2.49
N GLN A 400 8.26 40.60 -2.75
CA GLN A 400 9.13 39.62 -3.40
C GLN A 400 9.27 39.86 -4.92
N PRO A 401 10.31 39.32 -5.59
CA PRO A 401 10.43 39.39 -7.05
C PRO A 401 9.18 38.85 -7.76
N GLY A 402 8.63 39.63 -8.68
CA GLY A 402 7.42 39.27 -9.44
C GLY A 402 6.09 39.40 -8.68
N GLU A 403 6.13 39.63 -7.37
CA GLU A 403 4.93 39.88 -6.55
C GLU A 403 4.26 41.20 -6.94
N GLU A 404 2.93 41.25 -6.76
CA GLU A 404 2.12 42.44 -6.97
C GLU A 404 1.63 43.01 -5.63
N TRP A 405 2.15 44.18 -5.25
CA TRP A 405 1.74 44.90 -4.05
C TRP A 405 0.49 45.75 -4.33
N SER A 406 -0.36 45.92 -3.30
CA SER A 406 -1.67 46.57 -3.40
C SER A 406 -1.89 47.46 -2.18
N PHE A 407 -2.15 48.75 -2.44
CA PHE A 407 -2.34 49.75 -1.38
C PHE A 407 -3.56 49.40 -0.52
N ASN A 408 -4.68 49.07 -1.14
CA ASN A 408 -5.89 48.67 -0.45
C ASN A 408 -5.68 47.37 0.34
N ARG A 409 -5.04 46.34 -0.22
CA ARG A 409 -4.79 45.07 0.49
C ARG A 409 -3.90 45.25 1.73
N THR A 410 -2.94 46.18 1.70
CA THR A 410 -2.04 46.47 2.83
C THR A 410 -2.65 47.43 3.86
N VAL A 411 -3.42 48.44 3.44
CA VAL A 411 -4.02 49.44 4.35
C VAL A 411 -5.40 49.01 4.89
N GLY A 412 -6.10 48.12 4.18
CA GLY A 412 -7.46 47.70 4.52
C GLY A 412 -8.52 48.79 4.31
N GLU A 413 -9.75 48.51 4.76
CA GLU A 413 -10.84 49.47 4.73
C GLU A 413 -10.59 50.63 5.71
N ARG A 414 -10.96 51.84 5.31
CA ARG A 414 -10.72 53.08 6.09
C ARG A 414 -11.82 53.28 7.14
N THR A 415 -11.96 52.33 8.06
CA THR A 415 -12.96 52.39 9.14
C THR A 415 -12.39 52.93 10.45
N LYS A 416 -13.27 53.36 11.35
CA LYS A 416 -12.92 53.73 12.74
C LYS A 416 -12.30 52.57 13.53
N ALA A 417 -12.70 51.33 13.23
CA ALA A 417 -12.08 50.13 13.80
C ALA A 417 -10.65 49.89 13.32
N ASN A 418 -10.29 50.35 12.12
CA ASN A 418 -8.93 50.33 11.58
C ASN A 418 -8.14 51.64 11.89
N GLY A 419 -8.63 52.48 12.82
CA GLY A 419 -7.95 53.69 13.27
C GLY A 419 -8.11 54.92 12.37
N PHE A 420 -9.02 54.90 11.40
CA PHE A 420 -9.30 56.05 10.53
C PHE A 420 -10.44 56.93 11.08
N VAL A 421 -10.35 58.23 10.82
CA VAL A 421 -11.36 59.23 11.20
C VAL A 421 -11.98 59.89 9.97
N ASP A 422 -13.12 60.54 10.18
CA ASP A 422 -13.82 61.29 9.14
C ASP A 422 -13.03 62.55 8.78
N GLY A 423 -12.94 62.86 7.49
CA GLY A 423 -12.16 63.98 6.97
C GLY A 423 -12.54 64.32 5.54
N THR A 424 -11.95 65.38 4.99
CA THR A 424 -12.29 65.82 3.62
C THR A 424 -11.86 64.78 2.58
N MET A 425 -12.81 64.31 1.79
CA MET A 425 -12.66 63.41 0.64
C MET A 425 -13.34 64.05 -0.58
N ILE A 426 -13.02 63.58 -1.78
CA ILE A 426 -13.65 64.02 -3.03
C ILE A 426 -14.66 62.96 -3.47
N LEU A 427 -15.90 63.38 -3.71
CA LEU A 427 -16.98 62.55 -4.22
C LEU A 427 -17.84 63.41 -5.17
N ASP A 428 -18.09 62.92 -6.39
CA ASP A 428 -18.87 63.59 -7.45
C ASP A 428 -18.44 65.03 -7.77
N GLY A 429 -17.12 65.24 -7.81
CA GLY A 429 -16.50 66.55 -8.08
C GLY A 429 -16.69 67.58 -6.96
N ARG A 430 -16.98 67.13 -5.73
CA ARG A 430 -17.18 67.96 -4.54
C ARG A 430 -16.37 67.45 -3.36
N TYR A 431 -15.88 68.36 -2.53
CA TYR A 431 -15.42 68.02 -1.19
C TYR A 431 -16.59 67.66 -0.25
N GLN A 432 -16.47 66.52 0.43
CA GLN A 432 -17.42 66.00 1.41
C GLN A 432 -16.66 65.37 2.60
N LEU A 433 -17.31 65.14 3.74
CA LEU A 433 -16.72 64.43 4.88
C LEU A 433 -16.95 62.91 4.75
N ALA A 434 -15.86 62.13 4.78
CA ALA A 434 -15.88 60.67 4.76
C ALA A 434 -14.69 60.06 5.52
N ALA A 435 -14.82 58.82 5.98
CA ALA A 435 -13.78 58.12 6.72
C ALA A 435 -12.53 57.88 5.83
N GLY A 436 -11.34 58.16 6.35
CA GLY A 436 -10.09 58.05 5.59
C GLY A 436 -9.79 59.23 4.64
N GLY A 437 -10.51 60.35 4.76
CA GLY A 437 -10.19 61.58 4.03
C GLY A 437 -8.70 61.95 4.16
N GLY A 438 -8.06 62.24 3.02
CA GLY A 438 -6.63 62.56 2.93
C GLY A 438 -5.68 61.40 2.57
N VAL A 439 -6.10 60.12 2.68
CA VAL A 439 -5.23 58.93 2.43
C VAL A 439 -4.64 58.88 1.02
N SER A 440 -5.31 59.43 0.00
CA SER A 440 -4.76 59.53 -1.36
C SER A 440 -3.44 60.31 -1.44
N SER A 441 -3.07 61.09 -0.41
CA SER A 441 -1.74 61.70 -0.29
C SER A 441 -0.65 60.63 -0.12
N VAL A 442 -0.90 59.59 0.67
CA VAL A 442 0.01 58.44 0.82
C VAL A 442 0.06 57.63 -0.47
N ALA A 443 -1.09 57.34 -1.10
CA ALA A 443 -1.12 56.64 -2.39
C ALA A 443 -0.35 57.41 -3.48
N THR A 444 -0.54 58.72 -3.61
CA THR A 444 0.23 59.56 -4.53
C THR A 444 1.74 59.55 -4.22
N THR A 445 2.12 59.43 -2.94
CA THR A 445 3.54 59.32 -2.54
C THR A 445 4.12 57.96 -2.92
N VAL A 446 3.38 56.86 -2.71
CA VAL A 446 3.75 55.50 -3.16
C VAL A 446 3.84 55.44 -4.69
N TYR A 447 2.90 56.06 -5.41
CA TYR A 447 2.91 56.13 -6.88
C TYR A 447 4.14 56.86 -7.41
N ASN A 448 4.52 57.99 -6.82
CA ASN A 448 5.75 58.67 -7.24
C ASN A 448 7.02 57.91 -6.82
N ALA A 449 7.02 57.23 -5.67
CA ALA A 449 8.13 56.37 -5.28
C ALA A 449 8.31 55.19 -6.27
N LEU A 450 7.26 54.46 -6.62
CA LEU A 450 7.35 53.35 -7.59
C LEU A 450 7.67 53.86 -9.02
N PHE A 451 7.17 55.04 -9.40
CA PHE A 451 7.50 55.72 -10.65
C PHE A 451 9.02 55.95 -10.76
N PHE A 452 9.64 56.57 -9.75
CA PHE A 452 11.09 56.81 -9.76
C PHE A 452 11.94 55.57 -9.45
N ALA A 453 11.38 54.52 -8.83
CA ALA A 453 12.06 53.24 -8.65
C ALA A 453 12.16 52.39 -9.94
N GLY A 454 11.54 52.84 -11.04
CA GLY A 454 11.54 52.12 -12.32
C GLY A 454 10.64 50.88 -12.37
N LEU A 455 9.73 50.70 -11.39
CA LEU A 455 8.85 49.54 -11.26
C LEU A 455 7.59 49.65 -12.13
N GLN A 456 6.99 48.52 -12.50
CA GLN A 456 5.77 48.44 -13.30
C GLN A 456 4.50 48.80 -12.48
N PRO A 457 3.76 49.87 -12.82
CA PRO A 457 2.39 50.07 -12.33
C PRO A 457 1.46 48.99 -12.90
N VAL A 458 0.47 48.55 -12.11
CA VAL A 458 -0.57 47.60 -12.52
C VAL A 458 -1.96 48.23 -12.47
N GLU A 459 -2.22 49.04 -11.44
CA GLU A 459 -3.45 49.82 -11.32
C GLU A 459 -3.12 51.16 -10.66
N HIS A 460 -3.64 52.26 -11.23
CA HIS A 460 -3.68 53.58 -10.62
C HIS A 460 -4.70 54.45 -11.35
N GLY A 461 -5.22 55.49 -10.69
CA GLY A 461 -6.04 56.52 -11.31
C GLY A 461 -5.82 57.86 -10.61
N ALA A 462 -5.89 58.97 -11.36
CA ALA A 462 -5.86 60.31 -10.79
C ALA A 462 -7.20 60.68 -10.12
N HIS A 463 -7.23 61.78 -9.35
CA HIS A 463 -8.51 62.39 -8.99
C HIS A 463 -9.15 63.04 -10.23
N SER A 464 -10.48 63.18 -10.24
CA SER A 464 -11.20 63.72 -11.40
C SER A 464 -10.85 65.18 -11.72
N PHE A 465 -10.46 65.97 -10.72
CA PHE A 465 -9.89 67.30 -10.87
C PHE A 465 -8.47 67.36 -10.28
N TYR A 466 -7.64 68.26 -10.80
CA TYR A 466 -6.25 68.42 -10.35
C TYR A 466 -6.18 68.94 -8.90
N ILE A 467 -5.18 68.46 -8.15
CA ILE A 467 -4.93 68.86 -6.76
C ILE A 467 -3.52 69.42 -6.64
N GLU A 468 -3.43 70.71 -6.30
CA GLU A 468 -2.26 71.57 -6.47
C GLU A 468 -1.02 71.16 -5.66
N ARG A 469 -1.18 70.30 -4.65
CA ARG A 469 -0.08 69.74 -3.83
C ARG A 469 0.59 68.50 -4.44
N TYR A 470 0.09 68.00 -5.56
CA TYR A 470 0.65 66.85 -6.28
C TYR A 470 1.27 67.31 -7.62
N PRO A 471 2.24 66.58 -8.20
CA PRO A 471 2.70 66.87 -9.55
C PRO A 471 1.61 66.48 -10.57
N ALA A 472 1.21 67.42 -11.43
CA ALA A 472 0.21 67.19 -12.47
C ALA A 472 0.57 65.98 -13.35
N GLY A 473 -0.40 65.09 -13.60
CA GLY A 473 -0.21 63.84 -14.34
C GLY A 473 0.58 62.75 -13.59
N ARG A 474 0.96 62.97 -12.32
CA ARG A 474 1.63 61.97 -11.48
C ARG A 474 1.04 61.91 -10.08
N GLU A 475 -0.19 61.44 -10.00
CA GLU A 475 -0.90 61.19 -8.75
C GLU A 475 -1.65 59.86 -8.78
N ALA A 476 -2.05 59.40 -7.59
CA ALA A 476 -2.89 58.22 -7.43
C ALA A 476 -3.92 58.45 -6.31
N THR A 477 -5.19 58.17 -6.62
CA THR A 477 -6.27 58.05 -5.65
C THR A 477 -6.64 56.59 -5.42
N VAL A 478 -7.32 56.32 -4.31
CA VAL A 478 -7.66 54.98 -3.83
C VAL A 478 -9.03 55.00 -3.16
N ALA A 479 -9.91 54.08 -3.57
CA ALA A 479 -11.24 53.89 -3.03
C ALA A 479 -11.47 52.40 -2.74
N TRP A 480 -11.84 52.08 -1.50
CA TRP A 480 -12.00 50.69 -1.08
C TRP A 480 -13.09 49.99 -1.90
N GLY A 481 -12.75 48.82 -2.44
CA GLY A 481 -13.65 48.03 -3.29
C GLY A 481 -13.78 48.47 -4.75
N THR A 482 -13.26 49.64 -5.16
CA THR A 482 -13.49 50.17 -6.53
C THR A 482 -12.25 50.71 -7.26
N LEU A 483 -11.22 51.21 -6.57
CA LEU A 483 -9.97 51.68 -7.19
C LEU A 483 -8.79 51.52 -6.24
N ASP A 484 -7.73 50.89 -6.72
CA ASP A 484 -6.52 50.61 -5.98
C ASP A 484 -5.26 51.19 -6.63
N LEU A 485 -4.19 51.32 -5.84
CA LEU A 485 -2.85 51.54 -6.34
C LEU A 485 -2.09 50.21 -6.24
N ARG A 486 -1.88 49.57 -7.39
CA ARG A 486 -1.17 48.28 -7.51
C ARG A 486 0.08 48.43 -8.36
N PHE A 487 1.14 47.73 -7.98
CA PHE A 487 2.38 47.66 -8.77
C PHE A 487 3.04 46.29 -8.65
N ARG A 488 3.79 45.90 -9.68
CA ARG A 488 4.54 44.65 -9.72
C ARG A 488 6.02 44.91 -9.45
N ASN A 489 6.63 44.08 -8.62
CA ASN A 489 8.08 44.14 -8.40
C ASN A 489 8.83 43.44 -9.53
N ASP A 490 8.96 44.11 -10.67
CA ASP A 490 9.70 43.62 -11.85
C ASP A 490 11.22 43.89 -11.80
N SER A 491 11.77 44.26 -10.63
CA SER A 491 13.21 44.49 -10.42
C SER A 491 14.05 43.21 -10.43
N GLY A 492 13.43 42.05 -10.14
CA GLY A 492 14.13 40.78 -9.95
C GLY A 492 14.77 40.59 -8.57
N LYS A 493 14.61 41.55 -7.64
CA LYS A 493 15.07 41.45 -6.24
C LYS A 493 13.96 41.84 -5.25
N PRO A 494 13.97 41.32 -4.02
CA PRO A 494 13.15 41.84 -2.92
C PRO A 494 13.22 43.36 -2.78
N LEU A 495 12.07 43.97 -2.51
CA LEU A 495 11.88 45.41 -2.35
C LEU A 495 11.31 45.69 -0.96
N TYR A 496 11.90 46.62 -0.23
CA TYR A 496 11.41 47.08 1.07
C TYR A 496 10.83 48.50 0.96
N ILE A 497 9.59 48.68 1.43
CA ILE A 497 8.92 49.98 1.52
C ILE A 497 9.11 50.55 2.93
N LYS A 498 9.86 51.64 3.04
CA LYS A 498 9.84 52.51 4.22
C LYS A 498 8.80 53.61 4.01
N ALA A 499 7.96 53.87 5.01
CA ALA A 499 7.07 55.03 5.00
C ALA A 499 7.08 55.74 6.36
N SER A 500 6.91 57.05 6.34
CA SER A 500 6.85 57.89 7.54
C SER A 500 6.08 59.18 7.25
N ALA A 501 5.23 59.59 8.18
CA ALA A 501 4.45 60.83 8.09
C ALA A 501 4.75 61.77 9.27
N THR A 502 4.41 63.04 9.06
CA THR A 502 4.37 64.12 10.06
C THR A 502 3.01 64.83 9.94
N ASP A 503 2.77 65.86 10.75
CA ASP A 503 1.55 66.68 10.68
C ASP A 503 1.40 67.48 9.37
N SER A 504 2.43 67.54 8.52
CA SER A 504 2.43 68.34 7.29
C SER A 504 3.05 67.64 6.07
N SER A 505 3.56 66.41 6.21
CA SER A 505 4.18 65.66 5.11
C SER A 505 4.09 64.15 5.26
N VAL A 506 4.20 63.43 4.15
CA VAL A 506 4.42 61.98 4.13
C VAL A 506 5.52 61.65 3.13
N THR A 507 6.45 60.79 3.53
CA THR A 507 7.58 60.33 2.73
C THR A 507 7.54 58.82 2.59
N VAL A 508 7.75 58.34 1.35
CA VAL A 508 7.88 56.92 1.03
C VAL A 508 9.21 56.69 0.33
N THR A 509 9.97 55.70 0.78
CA THR A 509 11.30 55.34 0.28
C THR A 509 11.33 53.87 -0.09
N PHE A 510 11.74 53.58 -1.32
CA PHE A 510 11.85 52.22 -1.85
C PHE A 510 13.33 51.79 -1.79
N LEU A 511 13.61 50.72 -1.05
CA LEU A 511 14.95 50.15 -0.83
C LEU A 511 15.03 48.78 -1.51
N GLY A 512 16.07 48.52 -2.30
CA GLY A 512 16.20 47.30 -3.12
C GLY A 512 17.54 47.27 -3.87
N THR A 513 17.53 46.82 -5.12
CA THR A 513 18.61 47.03 -6.12
C THR A 513 18.00 47.74 -7.33
N LYS A 514 18.66 48.76 -7.88
CA LYS A 514 18.18 49.46 -9.08
C LYS A 514 18.25 48.59 -10.33
N LYS A 515 17.25 48.76 -11.20
CA LYS A 515 17.18 48.21 -12.57
C LYS A 515 17.63 49.23 -13.63
N TYR A 516 17.68 50.51 -13.25
CA TYR A 516 18.04 51.64 -14.10
C TYR A 516 18.87 52.67 -13.32
N ASP A 517 19.83 53.33 -13.96
CA ASP A 517 20.68 54.35 -13.31
C ASP A 517 19.87 55.60 -12.91
N SER A 518 18.98 56.06 -13.80
CA SER A 518 18.00 57.09 -13.49
C SER A 518 16.63 56.79 -14.11
N VAL A 519 15.59 57.34 -13.49
CA VAL A 519 14.24 57.46 -14.07
C VAL A 519 13.80 58.90 -13.90
N GLU A 520 13.36 59.52 -14.98
CA GLU A 520 13.01 60.95 -15.06
C GLU A 520 11.55 61.14 -15.46
N ALA A 521 10.95 62.26 -15.05
CA ALA A 521 9.59 62.65 -15.40
C ALA A 521 9.62 63.90 -16.30
N VAL A 522 9.25 63.74 -17.57
CA VAL A 522 9.18 64.84 -18.54
C VAL A 522 7.72 65.20 -18.77
N ALA A 523 7.25 66.28 -18.15
CA ALA A 523 5.89 66.77 -18.33
C ALA A 523 5.77 67.60 -19.62
N GLY A 524 4.73 67.32 -20.41
CA GLY A 524 4.29 68.18 -21.50
C GLY A 524 3.51 69.42 -21.00
N PRO A 525 3.11 70.32 -21.92
CA PRO A 525 2.25 71.45 -21.58
C PRO A 525 0.86 70.98 -21.13
N ARG A 526 0.15 71.84 -20.39
CA ARG A 526 -1.31 71.72 -20.22
C ARG A 526 -1.99 72.00 -21.56
N THR A 527 -2.95 71.17 -21.93
CA THR A 527 -3.78 71.33 -23.14
C THR A 527 -5.27 71.23 -22.78
N ASN A 528 -6.16 71.58 -23.71
CA ASN A 528 -7.62 71.49 -23.53
C ASN A 528 -8.13 72.16 -22.23
N VAL A 529 -7.53 73.30 -21.88
CA VAL A 529 -7.80 74.01 -20.62
C VAL A 529 -9.24 74.50 -20.58
N THR A 530 -9.97 74.08 -19.55
CA THR A 530 -11.42 74.29 -19.39
C THR A 530 -11.69 75.09 -18.11
N PRO A 531 -12.42 76.23 -18.17
CA PRO A 531 -12.68 77.06 -17.00
C PRO A 531 -13.66 76.39 -16.02
N PRO A 532 -13.54 76.66 -14.71
CA PRO A 532 -14.47 76.14 -13.70
C PRO A 532 -15.80 76.90 -13.66
N GLY A 533 -16.88 76.16 -13.38
CA GLY A 533 -18.20 76.69 -13.09
C GLY A 533 -18.41 77.06 -11.62
N VAL A 534 -19.67 77.28 -11.25
CA VAL A 534 -20.11 77.62 -9.89
C VAL A 534 -21.30 76.73 -9.52
N ARG A 535 -21.25 76.14 -8.32
CA ARG A 535 -22.29 75.28 -7.74
C ARG A 535 -22.66 75.78 -6.34
N THR A 536 -23.93 75.72 -5.98
CA THR A 536 -24.40 75.85 -4.60
C THR A 536 -24.72 74.48 -4.00
N SER A 537 -24.68 74.38 -2.68
CA SER A 537 -25.06 73.17 -1.94
C SER A 537 -25.43 73.52 -0.49
N SER A 538 -26.43 72.84 0.08
CA SER A 538 -27.04 73.18 1.38
C SER A 538 -27.27 71.92 2.23
N GLY A 539 -26.18 71.20 2.52
CA GLY A 539 -26.21 69.95 3.28
C GLY A 539 -25.12 69.90 4.35
N ALA A 540 -25.37 69.19 5.45
CA ALA A 540 -24.49 69.16 6.62
C ALA A 540 -23.07 68.59 6.36
N THR A 541 -22.87 67.89 5.25
CA THR A 541 -21.57 67.38 4.78
C THR A 541 -20.88 68.28 3.76
N CYS A 542 -21.49 69.41 3.38
CA CYS A 542 -20.93 70.37 2.42
C CYS A 542 -19.60 70.94 2.92
N GLN A 543 -18.65 71.10 2.02
CA GLN A 543 -17.37 71.78 2.27
C GLN A 543 -17.15 72.83 1.16
N PRO A 544 -16.75 74.06 1.49
CA PRO A 544 -16.40 75.06 0.49
C PRO A 544 -15.29 74.56 -0.45
N GLN A 545 -15.36 74.95 -1.72
CA GLN A 545 -14.42 74.52 -2.75
C GLN A 545 -14.03 75.71 -3.62
N ASP A 546 -12.74 76.03 -3.69
CA ASP A 546 -12.22 77.09 -4.56
C ASP A 546 -12.11 76.62 -6.01
N PRO A 547 -12.39 77.50 -6.99
CA PRO A 547 -12.36 77.14 -8.41
C PRO A 547 -10.95 76.77 -8.89
N LEU A 548 -10.85 75.81 -9.81
CA LEU A 548 -9.62 75.49 -10.55
C LEU A 548 -9.91 75.01 -11.97
N GLU A 549 -9.09 75.41 -12.93
CA GLU A 549 -9.14 74.95 -14.32
C GLU A 549 -8.99 73.42 -14.46
N GLY A 550 -9.75 72.85 -15.38
CA GLY A 550 -9.52 71.50 -15.91
C GLY A 550 -8.53 71.57 -17.07
N PHE A 551 -7.80 70.49 -17.33
CA PHE A 551 -6.83 70.40 -18.42
C PHE A 551 -6.42 68.94 -18.70
N ASP A 552 -5.95 68.69 -19.92
CA ASP A 552 -5.21 67.48 -20.26
C ASP A 552 -3.71 67.71 -20.05
N ILE A 553 -3.00 66.69 -19.57
CA ILE A 553 -1.54 66.66 -19.49
C ILE A 553 -1.00 65.29 -19.89
N THR A 554 0.19 65.27 -20.50
CA THR A 554 0.97 64.06 -20.72
C THR A 554 2.28 64.16 -19.94
N VAL A 555 2.69 63.07 -19.28
CA VAL A 555 4.00 62.92 -18.63
C VAL A 555 4.69 61.68 -19.17
N ASP A 556 5.85 61.87 -19.78
CA ASP A 556 6.72 60.77 -20.17
C ASP A 556 7.62 60.38 -18.99
N ARG A 557 7.72 59.07 -18.74
CA ARG A 557 8.64 58.44 -17.81
C ARG A 557 9.82 57.90 -18.61
N VAL A 558 11.00 58.50 -18.42
CA VAL A 558 12.20 58.21 -19.21
C VAL A 558 13.18 57.44 -18.35
N PHE A 559 13.62 56.28 -18.81
CA PHE A 559 14.53 55.39 -18.08
C PHE A 559 15.91 55.42 -18.74
N LYS A 560 16.98 55.55 -17.97
CA LYS A 560 18.35 55.66 -18.51
C LYS A 560 19.33 54.71 -17.85
N ASN A 561 20.25 54.18 -18.67
CA ASN A 561 21.45 53.43 -18.29
C ASN A 561 22.67 54.03 -19.00
N GLY A 562 23.78 54.24 -18.31
CA GLY A 562 24.95 54.94 -18.85
C GLY A 562 24.65 56.37 -19.34
N GLY A 563 23.58 56.99 -18.82
CA GLY A 563 23.04 58.26 -19.31
C GLY A 563 22.20 58.18 -20.61
N VAL A 564 22.13 57.02 -21.26
CA VAL A 564 21.38 56.79 -22.51
C VAL A 564 19.95 56.34 -22.20
N GLU A 565 18.96 56.87 -22.92
CA GLU A 565 17.56 56.44 -22.83
C GLU A 565 17.39 55.00 -23.33
N VAL A 566 16.90 54.11 -22.45
CA VAL A 566 16.67 52.68 -22.73
C VAL A 566 15.19 52.29 -22.77
N LYS A 567 14.31 53.13 -22.23
CA LYS A 567 12.85 52.94 -22.25
C LYS A 567 12.15 54.29 -22.06
N ARG A 568 10.95 54.41 -22.64
CA ARG A 568 10.00 55.49 -22.38
C ARG A 568 8.61 54.91 -22.19
N GLU A 569 7.90 55.38 -21.16
CA GLU A 569 6.47 55.11 -20.94
C GLU A 569 5.73 56.45 -20.96
N LYS A 570 4.52 56.50 -21.54
CA LYS A 570 3.73 57.72 -21.68
C LYS A 570 2.45 57.63 -20.84
N PHE A 571 2.26 58.57 -19.92
CA PHE A 571 1.08 58.66 -19.07
C PHE A 571 0.28 59.90 -19.45
N ALA A 572 -0.96 59.70 -19.92
CA ALA A 572 -1.92 60.78 -20.15
C ALA A 572 -2.86 60.92 -18.94
N THR A 573 -3.31 62.14 -18.65
CA THR A 573 -4.30 62.39 -17.59
C THR A 573 -5.19 63.55 -18.00
N HIS A 574 -6.51 63.30 -17.98
CA HIS A 574 -7.55 64.29 -18.13
C HIS A 574 -8.00 64.76 -16.74
N TYR A 575 -8.02 66.07 -16.50
CA TYR A 575 -8.61 66.66 -15.32
C TYR A 575 -9.84 67.50 -15.72
N THR A 576 -11.00 67.11 -15.19
CA THR A 576 -12.19 67.97 -15.16
C THR A 576 -11.92 69.24 -14.33
N PRO A 577 -12.58 70.37 -14.64
CA PRO A 577 -12.48 71.55 -13.80
C PRO A 577 -13.04 71.31 -12.40
N ARG A 578 -12.44 71.98 -11.41
CA ARG A 578 -12.94 72.02 -10.04
C ARG A 578 -13.85 73.24 -9.90
N ASP A 579 -15.16 73.04 -9.97
CA ASP A 579 -16.13 74.13 -9.80
C ASP A 579 -16.01 74.80 -8.42
N LYS A 580 -16.30 76.10 -8.36
CA LYS A 580 -16.48 76.80 -7.08
C LYS A 580 -17.72 76.25 -6.38
N VAL A 581 -17.60 75.79 -5.13
CA VAL A 581 -18.75 75.39 -4.29
C VAL A 581 -18.94 76.37 -3.15
N THR A 582 -20.08 77.04 -3.14
CA THR A 582 -20.57 77.80 -1.98
C THR A 582 -21.52 76.92 -1.18
N CYS A 583 -21.20 76.68 0.10
CA CYS A 583 -22.15 76.13 1.06
C CYS A 583 -23.06 77.23 1.61
N GLY A 584 -24.35 76.95 1.79
CA GLY A 584 -25.35 77.85 2.37
C GLY A 584 -26.35 77.11 3.25
#